data_AF-A0A958MQH5-F1
#
_entry.id   AF-A0A958MQH5-F1
#
_cell.length_a   1.000
_cell.length_b   1.000
_cell.length_c   1.000
_cell.angle_alpha   90.00
_cell.angle_beta   90.00
_cell.angle_gamma   90.00
#
_symmetry.space_group_name_H-M   'P 1'
#
loop_
_entity.id
_entity.type
_entity.pdbx_description
1 polymer ?
#
loop_
_entity_poly.entity_id
_entity_poly.type
_entity_poly.pdbx_seq_one_letter_code
_entity_poly.pdbx_strand_id
1 'polypeptide(L)'
;MGLPAQAAIPGSGDEAWLREAAQRCQPAKVEEKFVYTNDFSWGMSLDDMKTKFQEIYHSGKRLKARAYFDQETGLFVLPKHETSETKKVRLTAQFLSSVKKHIESALKHGYADFVFFPDMGHSHLLLPVDFYEREIKNRPVKEQHLSYEAMFASNEIQILYHTAEQLKVLDTDNNLLADKYLQWRFFTRNLVGDNKAEANMKIYKALDTSANTTAESHAHGDKWWGGGFNISSSAEGCFAYEKGGKTFYFDISLEDLPWDSSRSQPGDFM
;
A
#
# COMPACT_ATOMS: atom_id res chain seq x y z
N MET A 1 -20.84 10.11 -18.20
CA MET A 1 -19.73 10.43 -19.12
C MET A 1 -18.79 9.24 -19.06
N GLY A 2 -18.69 8.48 -20.15
CA GLY A 2 -17.83 7.29 -20.19
C GLY A 2 -16.37 7.72 -20.15
N LEU A 3 -15.57 7.10 -19.27
CA LEU A 3 -14.12 7.22 -19.33
C LEU A 3 -13.67 6.82 -20.74
N PRO A 4 -12.77 7.58 -21.38
CA PRO A 4 -12.26 7.20 -22.69
C PRO A 4 -11.61 5.82 -22.60
N ALA A 5 -11.96 4.95 -23.54
CA ALA A 5 -11.34 3.64 -23.68
C ALA A 5 -9.88 3.79 -24.10
N GLN A 6 -8.99 3.92 -23.12
CA GLN A 6 -7.55 3.70 -23.22
C GLN A 6 -7.11 2.98 -21.93
N ALA A 7 -6.29 1.94 -21.93
CA ALA A 7 -5.39 1.47 -22.97
C ALA A 7 -5.23 -0.05 -22.88
N ALA A 8 -5.30 -0.72 -24.04
CA ALA A 8 -4.54 -1.94 -24.23
C ALA A 8 -3.06 -1.64 -23.94
N ILE A 9 -2.38 -2.58 -23.28
CA ILE A 9 -0.97 -2.47 -22.86
C ILE A 9 -0.07 -2.19 -24.10
N PRO A 10 0.47 -0.97 -24.33
CA PRO A 10 1.07 -0.61 -25.62
C PRO A 10 2.62 -0.64 -25.66
N GLY A 11 3.19 -1.80 -25.95
CA GLY A 11 4.52 -2.03 -26.55
C GLY A 11 5.82 -1.42 -25.96
N SER A 12 5.84 -0.70 -24.83
CA SER A 12 7.06 -0.05 -24.31
C SER A 12 7.81 -0.87 -23.23
N GLY A 13 9.09 -0.55 -22.98
CA GLY A 13 9.97 -1.29 -22.05
C GLY A 13 9.47 -1.35 -20.59
N ASP A 14 8.71 -0.33 -20.17
CA ASP A 14 8.04 -0.28 -18.86
C ASP A 14 6.88 -1.30 -18.73
N GLU A 15 6.57 -2.08 -19.77
CA GLU A 15 5.48 -3.05 -19.75
C GLU A 15 5.92 -4.50 -19.68
N ALA A 16 7.23 -4.79 -19.84
CA ALA A 16 7.71 -6.17 -19.77
C ALA A 16 7.38 -6.80 -18.40
N TRP A 17 7.58 -6.03 -17.32
CA TRP A 17 7.24 -6.49 -15.97
C TRP A 17 5.72 -6.58 -15.74
N LEU A 18 4.91 -5.77 -16.41
CA LEU A 18 3.44 -5.88 -16.35
C LEU A 18 2.95 -7.12 -17.09
N ARG A 19 3.61 -7.52 -18.19
CA ARG A 19 3.30 -8.79 -18.87
C ARG A 19 3.68 -9.99 -18.01
N GLU A 20 4.82 -9.95 -17.32
CA GLU A 20 5.17 -10.97 -16.33
C GLU A 20 4.16 -11.00 -15.18
N ALA A 21 3.80 -9.84 -14.64
CA ALA A 21 2.77 -9.74 -13.61
C ALA A 21 1.45 -10.35 -14.10
N ALA A 22 1.01 -10.11 -15.34
CA ALA A 22 -0.23 -10.68 -15.86
C ALA A 22 -0.25 -12.22 -15.85
N GLN A 23 0.91 -12.87 -15.94
CA GLN A 23 1.05 -14.32 -15.83
C GLN A 23 0.96 -14.79 -14.36
N ARG A 24 1.50 -14.01 -13.42
CA ARG A 24 1.54 -14.32 -11.97
C ARG A 24 0.23 -14.00 -11.26
N CYS A 25 -0.42 -12.91 -11.65
CA CYS A 25 -1.55 -12.30 -10.96
C CYS A 25 -2.87 -13.01 -11.26
N GLN A 26 -3.05 -14.25 -10.80
CA GLN A 26 -4.32 -14.97 -10.96
C GLN A 26 -5.34 -14.58 -9.85
N PRO A 27 -6.65 -14.75 -10.07
CA PRO A 27 -7.65 -14.60 -9.01
C PRO A 27 -7.30 -15.39 -7.73
N ALA A 28 -7.79 -14.94 -6.58
CA ALA A 28 -7.58 -15.65 -5.31
C ALA A 28 -8.16 -17.08 -5.36
N LYS A 29 -7.40 -18.05 -4.83
CA LYS A 29 -7.85 -19.44 -4.69
C LYS A 29 -8.62 -19.61 -3.38
N VAL A 30 -9.49 -20.63 -3.30
CA VAL A 30 -10.29 -20.91 -2.10
C VAL A 30 -9.41 -21.26 -0.90
N GLU A 31 -8.31 -21.97 -1.16
CA GLU A 31 -7.34 -22.44 -0.19
C GLU A 31 -6.18 -21.46 0.09
N GLU A 32 -6.26 -20.22 -0.44
CA GLU A 32 -5.21 -19.22 -0.27
C GLU A 32 -5.11 -18.79 1.21
N LYS A 33 -3.89 -18.81 1.74
CA LYS A 33 -3.61 -18.33 3.10
C LYS A 33 -3.45 -16.82 3.07
N PHE A 34 -4.03 -16.14 4.04
CA PHE A 34 -3.93 -14.69 4.12
C PHE A 34 -2.89 -14.22 5.13
N VAL A 35 -2.39 -13.02 4.90
CA VAL A 35 -1.73 -12.21 5.92
C VAL A 35 -2.81 -11.65 6.84
N TYR A 36 -2.60 -11.74 8.15
CA TYR A 36 -3.56 -11.29 9.16
C TYR A 36 -2.94 -10.21 10.06
N THR A 37 -3.78 -9.37 10.67
CA THR A 37 -3.31 -8.33 11.60
C THR A 37 -2.53 -8.91 12.77
N ASN A 38 -2.96 -10.06 13.28
CA ASN A 38 -2.28 -10.80 14.36
C ASN A 38 -1.11 -11.67 13.89
N ASP A 39 -0.62 -11.49 12.66
CA ASP A 39 0.74 -11.91 12.29
C ASP A 39 1.81 -10.95 12.82
N PHE A 40 1.41 -9.74 13.22
CA PHE A 40 2.28 -8.66 13.64
C PHE A 40 1.98 -8.20 15.08
N SER A 41 2.90 -7.42 15.65
CA SER A 41 2.76 -6.83 16.98
C SER A 41 3.28 -5.40 16.97
N TRP A 42 2.78 -4.57 17.87
CA TRP A 42 3.29 -3.21 18.04
C TRP A 42 4.64 -3.20 18.76
N GLY A 43 5.49 -2.22 18.44
CA GLY A 43 6.77 -1.99 19.13
C GLY A 43 7.85 -3.03 18.78
N MET A 44 7.86 -3.50 17.55
CA MET A 44 8.89 -4.41 17.04
C MET A 44 10.25 -3.73 17.00
N SER A 45 11.32 -4.45 17.35
CA SER A 45 12.67 -3.99 16.99
C SER A 45 12.91 -4.13 15.48
N LEU A 46 13.98 -3.50 14.96
CA LEU A 46 14.36 -3.67 13.56
C LEU A 46 14.66 -5.15 13.21
N ASP A 47 15.29 -5.89 14.12
CA ASP A 47 15.60 -7.31 13.95
C ASP A 47 14.33 -8.18 13.98
N ASP A 48 13.35 -7.83 14.81
CA ASP A 48 12.03 -8.48 14.81
C ASP A 48 11.31 -8.25 13.48
N MET A 49 11.32 -7.01 12.96
CA MET A 49 10.73 -6.68 11.67
C MET A 49 11.41 -7.43 10.53
N LYS A 50 12.75 -7.53 10.55
CA LYS A 50 13.51 -8.32 9.58
C LYS A 50 13.11 -9.79 9.60
N THR A 51 13.05 -10.38 10.80
CA THR A 51 12.68 -11.78 11.00
C THR A 51 11.26 -12.02 10.49
N LYS A 52 10.32 -11.15 10.89
CA LYS A 52 8.91 -11.25 10.49
C LYS A 52 8.71 -11.04 8.99
N PHE A 53 9.43 -10.10 8.37
CA PHE A 53 9.39 -9.91 6.93
C PHE A 53 9.81 -11.19 6.19
N GLN A 54 10.92 -11.83 6.61
CA GLN A 54 11.37 -13.08 6.00
C GLN A 54 10.37 -14.23 6.18
N GLU A 55 9.74 -14.32 7.35
CA GLU A 55 8.67 -15.27 7.63
C GLU A 55 7.48 -15.05 6.68
N ILE A 56 6.93 -13.82 6.64
CA ILE A 56 5.77 -13.50 5.81
C ILE A 56 6.06 -13.69 4.33
N TYR A 57 7.21 -13.20 3.85
CA TYR A 57 7.59 -13.31 2.45
C TYR A 57 7.65 -14.77 1.95
N HIS A 58 8.13 -15.70 2.78
CA HIS A 58 8.26 -17.11 2.42
C HIS A 58 7.08 -18.00 2.88
N SER A 59 6.10 -17.45 3.60
CA SER A 59 5.00 -18.24 4.19
C SER A 59 3.97 -18.75 3.18
N GLY A 60 3.98 -18.23 1.95
CA GLY A 60 2.91 -18.40 0.96
C GLY A 60 1.63 -17.61 1.29
N LYS A 61 1.64 -16.80 2.36
CA LYS A 61 0.52 -15.90 2.67
C LYS A 61 0.46 -14.75 1.66
N ARG A 62 -0.75 -14.32 1.37
CA ARG A 62 -1.09 -13.28 0.39
C ARG A 62 -2.03 -12.25 1.00
N LEU A 63 -2.18 -11.09 0.37
CA LEU A 63 -3.24 -10.17 0.77
C LEU A 63 -4.61 -10.73 0.37
N LYS A 64 -5.59 -10.65 1.27
CA LYS A 64 -6.98 -10.96 0.93
C LYS A 64 -7.49 -9.95 -0.09
N ALA A 65 -8.30 -10.41 -1.05
CA ALA A 65 -8.84 -9.58 -2.14
C ALA A 65 -7.76 -8.79 -2.90
N ARG A 66 -6.57 -9.38 -3.05
CA ARG A 66 -5.46 -8.77 -3.78
C ARG A 66 -5.79 -8.56 -5.26
N ALA A 67 -5.05 -7.64 -5.88
CA ALA A 67 -5.13 -7.40 -7.31
C ALA A 67 -4.86 -8.67 -8.13
N TYR A 68 -5.58 -8.82 -9.23
CA TYR A 68 -5.36 -9.89 -10.20
C TYR A 68 -5.53 -9.37 -11.63
N PHE A 69 -5.02 -10.11 -12.61
CA PHE A 69 -5.19 -9.84 -14.01
C PHE A 69 -6.48 -10.49 -14.52
N ASP A 70 -7.40 -9.68 -15.00
CA ASP A 70 -8.67 -10.12 -15.56
C ASP A 70 -8.51 -10.45 -17.05
N GLN A 71 -8.49 -11.75 -17.36
CA GLN A 71 -8.26 -12.24 -18.73
C GLN A 71 -9.33 -11.76 -19.73
N GLU A 72 -10.57 -11.53 -19.27
CA GLU A 72 -11.66 -11.07 -20.12
C GLU A 72 -11.44 -9.63 -20.60
N THR A 73 -10.98 -8.76 -19.70
CA THR A 73 -10.79 -7.34 -19.99
C THR A 73 -9.36 -6.98 -20.37
N GLY A 74 -8.38 -7.86 -20.11
CA GLY A 74 -6.97 -7.62 -20.32
C GLY A 74 -6.37 -6.59 -19.34
N LEU A 75 -7.01 -6.39 -18.18
CA LEU A 75 -6.66 -5.35 -17.21
C LEU A 75 -6.35 -5.93 -15.84
N PHE A 76 -5.50 -5.26 -15.07
CA PHE A 76 -5.38 -5.52 -13.64
C PHE A 76 -6.56 -4.89 -12.90
N VAL A 77 -7.12 -5.62 -11.93
CA VAL A 77 -8.27 -5.19 -11.15
C VAL A 77 -8.08 -5.51 -9.67
N LEU A 78 -8.60 -4.64 -8.81
CA LEU A 78 -8.79 -4.87 -7.38
C LEU A 78 -10.25 -5.23 -7.10
N PRO A 79 -10.54 -6.38 -6.45
CA PRO A 79 -11.85 -6.61 -5.87
C PRO A 79 -12.19 -5.54 -4.82
N LYS A 80 -13.40 -5.01 -4.87
CA LYS A 80 -13.97 -4.12 -3.86
C LYS A 80 -15.32 -4.66 -3.44
N HIS A 81 -15.42 -5.11 -2.19
CA HIS A 81 -16.71 -5.47 -1.61
C HIS A 81 -17.54 -4.21 -1.36
N GLU A 82 -18.69 -4.15 -2.00
CA GLU A 82 -19.75 -3.16 -1.78
C GLU A 82 -20.98 -3.89 -1.20
N THR A 83 -22.02 -3.14 -0.84
CA THR A 83 -23.13 -3.61 0.02
C THR A 83 -23.70 -4.99 -0.31
N SER A 84 -23.80 -5.36 -1.59
CA SER A 84 -24.41 -6.62 -2.03
C SER A 84 -23.57 -7.41 -3.03
N GLU A 85 -22.44 -6.85 -3.49
CA GLU A 85 -21.67 -7.45 -4.58
C GLU A 85 -20.21 -7.03 -4.53
N THR A 86 -19.36 -7.83 -5.17
CA THR A 86 -17.95 -7.48 -5.36
C THR A 86 -17.80 -6.81 -6.71
N LYS A 87 -17.39 -5.55 -6.69
CA LYS A 87 -17.04 -4.80 -7.90
C LYS A 87 -15.55 -4.91 -8.19
N LYS A 88 -15.16 -4.66 -9.43
CA LYS A 88 -13.77 -4.60 -9.87
C LYS A 88 -13.37 -3.14 -10.01
N VAL A 89 -12.27 -2.75 -9.38
CA VAL A 89 -11.60 -1.45 -9.57
C VAL A 89 -10.46 -1.66 -10.54
N ARG A 90 -10.53 -1.06 -11.72
CA ARG A 90 -9.46 -1.12 -12.73
C ARG A 90 -8.21 -0.36 -12.26
N LEU A 91 -7.06 -0.98 -12.44
CA LEU A 91 -5.75 -0.37 -12.18
C LEU A 91 -5.11 0.08 -13.48
N THR A 92 -4.59 1.31 -13.48
CA THR A 92 -3.82 1.84 -14.59
C THR A 92 -2.36 1.39 -14.49
N ALA A 93 -1.68 1.28 -15.64
CA ALA A 93 -0.24 1.03 -15.68
C ALA A 93 0.54 2.14 -14.96
N GLN A 94 0.07 3.39 -15.07
CA GLN A 94 0.63 4.54 -14.35
C GLN A 94 0.59 4.31 -12.83
N PHE A 95 -0.56 3.95 -12.27
CA PHE A 95 -0.69 3.69 -10.84
C PHE A 95 0.26 2.58 -10.37
N LEU A 96 0.26 1.44 -11.07
CA LEU A 96 1.14 0.31 -10.74
C LEU A 96 2.62 0.70 -10.81
N SER A 97 3.00 1.51 -11.81
CA SER A 97 4.37 2.03 -11.97
C SER A 97 4.73 3.02 -10.86
N SER A 98 3.81 3.93 -10.47
CA SER A 98 4.00 4.83 -9.32
C SER A 98 4.26 4.03 -8.04
N VAL A 99 3.41 3.06 -7.71
CA VAL A 99 3.57 2.22 -6.50
C VAL A 99 4.90 1.47 -6.50
N LYS A 100 5.25 0.81 -7.62
CA LYS A 100 6.54 0.12 -7.76
C LYS A 100 7.71 1.08 -7.52
N LYS A 101 7.71 2.22 -8.20
CA LYS A 101 8.77 3.23 -8.09
C LYS A 101 8.86 3.83 -6.68
N HIS A 102 7.73 3.99 -6.00
CA HIS A 102 7.73 4.42 -4.60
C HIS A 102 8.40 3.39 -3.70
N ILE A 103 8.06 2.11 -3.85
CA ILE A 103 8.67 1.02 -3.08
C ILE A 103 10.18 1.01 -3.29
N GLU A 104 10.64 1.00 -4.54
CA GLU A 104 12.06 0.95 -4.88
C GLU A 104 12.81 2.20 -4.36
N SER A 105 12.20 3.38 -4.48
CA SER A 105 12.77 4.62 -3.97
C SER A 105 12.81 4.66 -2.44
N ALA A 106 11.76 4.21 -1.75
CA ALA A 106 11.71 4.13 -0.29
C ALA A 106 12.82 3.23 0.26
N LEU A 107 13.01 2.06 -0.36
CA LEU A 107 14.06 1.11 0.00
C LEU A 107 15.46 1.65 -0.31
N LYS A 108 15.64 2.29 -1.47
CA LYS A 108 16.93 2.87 -1.89
C LYS A 108 17.41 3.97 -0.95
N HIS A 109 16.50 4.81 -0.47
CA HIS A 109 16.83 5.95 0.40
C HIS A 109 16.75 5.61 1.90
N GLY A 110 16.43 4.37 2.26
CA GLY A 110 16.31 3.94 3.66
C GLY A 110 15.12 4.58 4.39
N TYR A 111 14.05 4.95 3.67
CA TYR A 111 12.79 5.39 4.28
C TYR A 111 11.96 4.21 4.78
N ALA A 112 12.12 3.05 4.14
CA ALA A 112 11.60 1.76 4.55
C ALA A 112 12.73 0.72 4.49
N ASP A 113 12.66 -0.29 5.35
CA ASP A 113 13.53 -1.46 5.28
C ASP A 113 12.84 -2.63 4.59
N PHE A 114 11.53 -2.73 4.78
CA PHE A 114 10.72 -3.86 4.33
C PHE A 114 9.46 -3.35 3.63
N VAL A 115 8.77 -4.26 2.94
CA VAL A 115 7.53 -3.96 2.21
C VAL A 115 6.48 -4.95 2.70
N PHE A 116 5.83 -4.60 3.80
CA PHE A 116 4.81 -5.39 4.49
C PHE A 116 4.06 -4.49 5.49
N PHE A 117 2.96 -4.95 6.09
CA PHE A 117 2.09 -4.12 6.92
C PHE A 117 2.81 -3.20 7.93
N PRO A 118 3.78 -3.67 8.74
CA PRO A 118 4.54 -2.82 9.66
C PRO A 118 5.43 -1.73 9.04
N ASP A 119 5.75 -1.82 7.75
CA ASP A 119 6.66 -0.90 7.05
C ASP A 119 6.24 -0.71 5.59
N MET A 120 5.59 0.42 5.30
CA MET A 120 5.07 0.79 3.97
C MET A 120 3.88 -0.07 3.49
N GLY A 121 3.30 -0.90 4.37
CA GLY A 121 2.23 -1.81 3.98
C GLY A 121 0.81 -1.25 4.06
N HIS A 122 0.64 -0.03 4.57
CA HIS A 122 -0.64 0.69 4.58
C HIS A 122 -0.49 2.06 3.94
N SER A 123 -1.51 2.51 3.21
CA SER A 123 -1.51 3.80 2.54
C SER A 123 -2.83 4.55 2.66
N HIS A 124 -2.72 5.87 2.51
CA HIS A 124 -3.81 6.83 2.41
C HIS A 124 -3.69 7.63 1.12
N LEU A 125 -4.78 8.23 0.67
CA LEU A 125 -4.77 9.11 -0.50
C LEU A 125 -4.97 10.56 -0.07
N LEU A 126 -4.15 11.44 -0.62
CA LEU A 126 -4.30 12.89 -0.50
C LEU A 126 -4.87 13.40 -1.82
N LEU A 127 -6.08 13.93 -1.76
CA LEU A 127 -6.83 14.37 -2.94
C LEU A 127 -6.84 15.90 -2.98
N PRO A 128 -6.39 16.56 -4.05
CA PRO A 128 -6.62 17.99 -4.19
C PRO A 128 -8.11 18.30 -4.05
N VAL A 129 -8.46 19.36 -3.30
CA VAL A 129 -9.85 19.69 -2.98
C VAL A 129 -10.70 19.81 -4.25
N ASP A 130 -10.18 20.46 -5.29
CA ASP A 130 -10.86 20.62 -6.57
C ASP A 130 -11.13 19.28 -7.27
N PHE A 131 -10.20 18.32 -7.17
CA PHE A 131 -10.39 16.96 -7.67
C PHE A 131 -11.46 16.23 -6.86
N TYR A 132 -11.40 16.31 -5.54
CA TYR A 132 -12.40 15.66 -4.67
C TYR A 132 -13.81 16.18 -4.93
N GLU A 133 -14.00 17.50 -4.98
CA GLU A 133 -15.30 18.14 -5.22
C GLU A 133 -15.86 17.78 -6.61
N ARG A 134 -15.00 17.76 -7.63
CA ARG A 134 -15.39 17.49 -9.02
C ARG A 134 -15.68 16.00 -9.27
N GLU A 135 -14.80 15.12 -8.82
CA GLU A 135 -14.80 13.72 -9.23
C GLU A 135 -15.36 12.77 -8.18
N ILE A 136 -15.27 13.08 -6.88
CA ILE A 136 -15.46 12.09 -5.82
C ILE A 136 -16.68 12.38 -4.94
N LYS A 137 -16.82 13.61 -4.45
CA LYS A 137 -17.76 13.99 -3.38
C LYS A 137 -19.21 13.56 -3.61
N ASN A 138 -19.67 13.64 -4.85
CA ASN A 138 -21.07 13.38 -5.20
C ASN A 138 -21.33 11.92 -5.62
N ARG A 139 -20.32 11.03 -5.56
CA ARG A 139 -20.50 9.62 -5.92
C ARG A 139 -21.18 8.85 -4.78
N PRO A 140 -22.24 8.07 -5.07
CA PRO A 140 -22.86 7.19 -4.08
C PRO A 140 -21.88 6.15 -3.52
N VAL A 141 -22.09 5.71 -2.28
CA VAL A 141 -21.28 4.65 -1.64
C VAL A 141 -21.32 3.33 -2.43
N LYS A 142 -22.44 3.02 -3.09
CA LYS A 142 -22.60 1.86 -3.98
C LYS A 142 -21.82 1.96 -5.31
N GLU A 143 -21.10 3.06 -5.51
CA GLU A 143 -20.25 3.33 -6.68
C GLU A 143 -18.81 3.64 -6.23
N GLN A 144 -18.44 3.21 -5.02
CA GLN A 144 -17.13 3.51 -4.45
C GLN A 144 -15.99 2.91 -5.30
N HIS A 145 -16.21 1.79 -5.98
CA HIS A 145 -15.26 1.25 -6.95
C HIS A 145 -14.92 2.27 -8.06
N LEU A 146 -15.90 3.03 -8.56
CA LEU A 146 -15.66 4.07 -9.57
C LEU A 146 -14.89 5.26 -8.98
N SER A 147 -15.08 5.57 -7.69
CA SER A 147 -14.25 6.56 -7.00
C SER A 147 -12.78 6.12 -6.96
N TYR A 148 -12.51 4.85 -6.62
CA TYR A 148 -11.14 4.33 -6.63
C TYR A 148 -10.53 4.30 -8.04
N GLU A 149 -11.31 3.92 -9.07
CA GLU A 149 -10.83 3.99 -10.46
C GLU A 149 -10.44 5.43 -10.84
N ALA A 150 -11.27 6.41 -10.50
CA ALA A 150 -10.98 7.82 -10.77
C ALA A 150 -9.72 8.29 -10.02
N MET A 151 -9.57 7.92 -8.74
CA MET A 151 -8.40 8.25 -7.94
C MET A 151 -7.12 7.63 -8.52
N PHE A 152 -7.11 6.33 -8.81
CA PHE A 152 -5.92 5.64 -9.33
C PHE A 152 -5.58 6.01 -10.78
N ALA A 153 -6.55 6.51 -11.56
CA ALA A 153 -6.29 7.06 -12.89
C ALA A 153 -5.77 8.51 -12.86
N SER A 154 -5.96 9.24 -11.76
CA SER A 154 -5.61 10.66 -11.67
C SER A 154 -4.12 10.86 -11.37
N ASN A 155 -3.49 11.79 -12.10
CA ASN A 155 -2.13 12.25 -11.83
C ASN A 155 -2.05 13.39 -10.79
N GLU A 156 -3.21 13.83 -10.29
CA GLU A 156 -3.34 14.93 -9.32
C GLU A 156 -3.22 14.44 -7.88
N ILE A 157 -3.54 13.17 -7.61
CA ILE A 157 -3.51 12.61 -6.26
C ILE A 157 -2.09 12.33 -5.79
N GLN A 158 -1.93 12.29 -4.47
CA GLN A 158 -0.73 11.80 -3.82
C GLN A 158 -1.06 10.60 -2.95
N ILE A 159 -0.08 9.71 -2.77
CA ILE A 159 -0.20 8.50 -1.97
C ILE A 159 0.70 8.66 -0.76
N LEU A 160 0.09 8.66 0.43
CA LEU A 160 0.82 8.68 1.69
C LEU A 160 1.00 7.26 2.20
N TYR A 161 2.23 6.90 2.53
CA TYR A 161 2.60 5.64 3.14
C TYR A 161 3.09 5.89 4.56
N HIS A 162 2.63 5.08 5.50
CA HIS A 162 3.28 4.97 6.81
C HIS A 162 4.43 3.97 6.71
N THR A 163 5.66 4.46 6.85
CA THR A 163 6.83 3.60 7.06
C THR A 163 7.10 3.51 8.56
N ALA A 164 7.81 2.48 9.00
CA ALA A 164 8.11 2.27 10.42
C ALA A 164 6.86 2.30 11.34
N GLU A 165 5.71 1.84 10.86
CA GLU A 165 4.43 1.99 11.56
C GLU A 165 4.47 1.31 12.94
N GLN A 166 4.93 0.06 12.97
CA GLN A 166 5.05 -0.73 14.19
C GLN A 166 6.50 -0.85 14.70
N LEU A 167 7.43 -0.09 14.13
CA LEU A 167 8.83 -0.03 14.61
C LEU A 167 8.87 0.70 15.95
N LYS A 168 9.54 0.11 16.93
CA LYS A 168 9.83 0.76 18.20
C LYS A 168 10.82 1.89 18.00
N VAL A 169 10.32 3.12 18.07
CA VAL A 169 11.12 4.36 17.98
C VAL A 169 11.12 5.14 19.29
N LEU A 170 10.20 4.86 20.19
CA LEU A 170 10.11 5.47 21.52
C LEU A 170 10.45 4.45 22.62
N ASP A 171 10.95 4.93 23.75
CA ASP A 171 11.09 4.16 24.99
C ASP A 171 9.77 4.11 25.78
N THR A 172 9.81 3.52 26.99
CA THR A 172 8.64 3.38 27.87
C THR A 172 8.12 4.70 28.42
N ASP A 173 8.95 5.75 28.39
CA ASP A 173 8.62 7.09 28.87
C ASP A 173 8.22 8.02 27.71
N ASN A 174 7.99 7.46 26.51
CA ASN A 174 7.70 8.16 25.25
C ASN A 174 8.82 9.08 24.75
N ASN A 175 10.06 8.88 25.19
CA ASN A 175 11.21 9.59 24.62
C ASN A 175 11.70 8.87 23.37
N LEU A 176 12.15 9.67 22.39
CA LEU A 176 12.78 9.15 21.19
C LEU A 176 14.07 8.39 21.55
N LEU A 177 14.21 7.16 21.06
CA LEU A 177 15.39 6.34 21.30
C LEU A 177 16.66 7.04 20.79
N ALA A 178 17.79 6.86 21.50
CA ALA A 178 19.05 7.53 21.18
C ALA A 178 19.73 7.01 19.89
N ASP A 179 19.29 5.88 19.37
CA ASP A 179 19.81 5.30 18.14
C ASP A 179 19.54 6.21 16.94
N LYS A 180 20.60 6.67 16.26
CA LYS A 180 20.50 7.64 15.16
C LYS A 180 19.68 7.13 13.98
N TYR A 181 19.70 5.83 13.72
CA TYR A 181 18.93 5.23 12.66
C TYR A 181 17.43 5.23 13.01
N LEU A 182 17.08 4.86 14.25
CA LEU A 182 15.70 4.93 14.72
C LEU A 182 15.17 6.38 14.76
N GLN A 183 16.01 7.35 15.12
CA GLN A 183 15.67 8.77 15.04
C GLN A 183 15.39 9.21 13.60
N TRP A 184 16.25 8.81 12.66
CA TRP A 184 16.03 9.06 11.24
C TRP A 184 14.69 8.49 10.79
N ARG A 185 14.43 7.21 11.08
CA ARG A 185 13.17 6.53 10.74
C ARG A 185 11.96 7.22 11.34
N PHE A 186 12.03 7.66 12.60
CA PHE A 186 10.99 8.47 13.22
C PHE A 186 10.66 9.71 12.39
N PHE A 187 11.65 10.47 11.93
CA PHE A 187 11.43 11.70 11.15
C PHE A 187 11.07 11.48 9.68
N THR A 188 11.26 10.29 9.13
CA THR A 188 10.95 9.95 7.74
C THR A 188 9.73 9.04 7.56
N ARG A 189 8.94 8.84 8.62
CA ARG A 189 7.89 7.82 8.67
C ARG A 189 6.62 8.09 7.85
N ASN A 190 6.40 9.32 7.39
CA ASN A 190 5.27 9.66 6.53
C ASN A 190 5.78 10.05 5.16
N LEU A 191 5.63 9.12 4.23
CA LEU A 191 6.22 9.22 2.91
C LEU A 191 5.12 9.47 1.89
N VAL A 192 5.23 10.55 1.12
CA VAL A 192 4.21 10.95 0.15
C VAL A 192 4.79 10.87 -1.25
N GLY A 193 4.24 10.00 -2.08
CA GLY A 193 4.60 9.85 -3.49
C GLY A 193 3.53 10.41 -4.43
N ASP A 194 3.93 10.86 -5.63
CA ASP A 194 2.97 11.27 -6.67
C ASP A 194 2.36 10.07 -7.41
N ASN A 195 1.22 10.26 -8.07
CA ASN A 195 0.70 9.22 -8.97
C ASN A 195 1.09 9.50 -10.44
N LYS A 196 2.36 9.79 -10.74
CA LYS A 196 2.84 10.14 -12.09
C LYS A 196 3.85 9.16 -12.68
N ALA A 197 4.16 8.08 -11.97
CA ALA A 197 5.24 7.16 -12.31
C ALA A 197 6.62 7.83 -12.39
N GLU A 198 6.87 8.90 -11.63
CA GLU A 198 8.14 9.66 -11.65
C GLU A 198 9.06 9.35 -10.45
N ALA A 199 8.60 8.52 -9.50
CA ALA A 199 9.30 8.22 -8.24
C ALA A 199 9.54 9.44 -7.33
N ASN A 200 8.87 10.57 -7.57
CA ASN A 200 9.03 11.75 -6.73
C ASN A 200 8.35 11.51 -5.39
N MET A 201 9.12 11.68 -4.32
CA MET A 201 8.66 11.43 -2.97
C MET A 201 9.11 12.54 -2.03
N LYS A 202 8.25 12.90 -1.10
CA LYS A 202 8.49 13.89 -0.05
C LYS A 202 8.15 13.30 1.31
N ILE A 203 8.77 13.84 2.35
CA ILE A 203 8.51 13.44 3.73
C ILE A 203 7.60 14.46 4.37
N TYR A 204 6.51 13.98 4.97
CA TYR A 204 5.66 14.78 5.84
C TYR A 204 6.02 14.55 7.31
N LYS A 205 5.96 15.62 8.09
CA LYS A 205 6.26 15.59 9.53
C LYS A 205 5.03 16.08 10.29
N ALA A 206 4.54 15.25 11.20
CA ALA A 206 3.46 15.50 12.15
C ALA A 206 4.06 15.62 13.57
N LEU A 207 4.93 16.62 13.77
CA LEU A 207 5.74 16.77 14.99
C LEU A 207 4.92 17.14 16.25
N ASP A 208 3.64 17.43 16.07
CA ASP A 208 2.63 17.64 17.10
C ASP A 208 1.98 16.34 17.58
N THR A 209 2.35 15.18 17.00
CA THR A 209 1.91 13.85 17.43
C THR A 209 3.04 13.10 18.14
N SER A 210 2.70 12.28 19.14
CA SER A 210 3.69 11.55 19.96
C SER A 210 4.62 10.64 19.14
N ALA A 211 4.10 10.05 18.07
CA ALA A 211 4.83 9.11 17.23
C ALA A 211 5.26 9.69 15.87
N ASN A 212 5.05 10.99 15.62
CA ASN A 212 5.21 11.62 14.29
C ASN A 212 4.36 10.93 13.20
N THR A 213 3.16 10.47 13.52
CA THR A 213 2.27 9.78 12.58
C THR A 213 1.28 10.78 11.99
N THR A 214 1.34 11.00 10.68
CA THR A 214 0.42 11.87 9.95
C THR A 214 -1.01 11.31 9.98
N ALA A 215 -1.98 12.18 10.25
CA ALA A 215 -3.42 11.91 10.16
C ALA A 215 -4.13 13.00 9.33
N GLU A 216 -5.46 12.93 9.21
CA GLU A 216 -6.29 13.88 8.42
C GLU A 216 -5.95 15.36 8.67
N SER A 217 -5.62 15.75 9.90
CA SER A 217 -5.24 17.12 10.26
C SER A 217 -3.99 17.65 9.54
N HIS A 218 -3.20 16.78 8.90
CA HIS A 218 -1.96 17.12 8.21
C HIS A 218 -2.07 16.99 6.68
N ALA A 219 -3.28 16.96 6.14
CA ALA A 219 -3.48 16.86 4.70
C ALA A 219 -3.05 18.13 3.91
N HIS A 220 -2.49 19.17 4.55
CA HIS A 220 -1.87 20.35 3.91
C HIS A 220 -2.73 21.03 2.81
N GLY A 221 -4.06 21.07 3.00
CA GLY A 221 -4.99 21.65 2.02
C GLY A 221 -5.58 20.65 1.02
N ASP A 222 -5.14 19.39 1.07
CA ASP A 222 -5.79 18.27 0.39
C ASP A 222 -6.93 17.70 1.25
N LYS A 223 -7.86 16.98 0.60
CA LYS A 223 -8.82 16.11 1.27
C LYS A 223 -8.15 14.79 1.60
N TRP A 224 -8.12 14.45 2.89
CA TRP A 224 -7.71 13.13 3.38
C TRP A 224 -8.72 12.07 2.99
N TRP A 225 -8.24 11.00 2.36
CA TRP A 225 -9.00 9.79 2.10
C TRP A 225 -8.33 8.62 2.82
N GLY A 226 -8.93 8.24 3.96
CA GLY A 226 -8.34 7.27 4.88
C GLY A 226 -8.20 5.85 4.35
N GLY A 227 -8.98 5.44 3.35
CA GLY A 227 -8.86 4.12 2.73
C GLY A 227 -8.04 4.18 1.46
N GLY A 228 -6.72 4.02 1.52
CA GLY A 228 -5.90 3.87 0.32
C GLY A 228 -5.91 2.42 -0.16
N PHE A 229 -4.77 1.76 0.03
CA PHE A 229 -4.58 0.34 -0.26
C PHE A 229 -3.47 -0.23 0.62
N ASN A 230 -3.51 -1.54 0.83
CA ASN A 230 -2.49 -2.28 1.55
C ASN A 230 -1.48 -2.89 0.58
N ILE A 231 -0.23 -2.99 1.02
CA ILE A 231 0.89 -3.63 0.31
C ILE A 231 1.48 -4.70 1.23
N SER A 232 1.77 -5.87 0.67
CA SER A 232 2.60 -6.86 1.36
C SER A 232 3.42 -7.67 0.39
N SER A 233 4.70 -7.87 0.72
CA SER A 233 5.57 -8.74 -0.06
C SER A 233 5.29 -10.20 0.22
N SER A 234 5.35 -10.99 -0.85
CA SER A 234 5.20 -12.43 -0.83
C SER A 234 6.00 -13.01 -1.98
N ALA A 235 6.68 -14.14 -1.80
CA ALA A 235 7.41 -14.81 -2.88
C ALA A 235 6.48 -15.22 -4.05
N GLU A 236 5.19 -15.43 -3.75
CA GLU A 236 4.15 -15.70 -4.73
C GLU A 236 3.44 -14.43 -5.23
N GLY A 237 3.89 -13.26 -4.79
CA GLY A 237 3.30 -11.96 -5.06
C GLY A 237 3.11 -11.65 -6.55
N CYS A 238 2.19 -10.72 -6.78
CA CYS A 238 1.73 -10.28 -8.09
C CYS A 238 2.79 -9.46 -8.86
N PHE A 239 3.25 -8.35 -8.25
CA PHE A 239 4.02 -7.31 -8.91
C PHE A 239 5.47 -7.35 -8.46
N ALA A 240 6.41 -7.19 -9.40
CA ALA A 240 7.84 -7.24 -9.11
C ALA A 240 8.40 -5.86 -8.71
N TYR A 241 9.36 -5.85 -7.79
CA TYR A 241 10.19 -4.69 -7.43
C TYR A 241 11.64 -5.11 -7.16
N GLU A 242 12.57 -4.20 -7.35
CA GLU A 242 14.00 -4.45 -7.14
C GLU A 242 14.52 -3.87 -5.82
N LYS A 243 15.30 -4.68 -5.09
CA LYS A 243 16.06 -4.22 -3.92
C LYS A 243 17.45 -4.83 -3.92
N GLY A 244 18.48 -3.99 -4.03
CA GLY A 244 19.87 -4.42 -3.98
C GLY A 244 20.23 -5.45 -5.06
N GLY A 245 19.69 -5.28 -6.27
CA GLY A 245 19.92 -6.18 -7.41
C GLY A 245 19.20 -7.53 -7.31
N LYS A 246 18.20 -7.64 -6.43
CA LYS A 246 17.33 -8.80 -6.31
C LYS A 246 15.88 -8.40 -6.57
N THR A 247 15.20 -9.23 -7.34
CA THR A 247 13.75 -9.14 -7.57
C THR A 247 12.99 -9.71 -6.39
N PHE A 248 12.03 -8.95 -5.89
CA PHE A 248 11.02 -9.35 -4.93
C PHE A 248 9.64 -9.14 -5.53
N TYR A 249 8.60 -9.67 -4.87
CA TYR A 249 7.24 -9.56 -5.33
C TYR A 249 6.30 -9.08 -4.23
N PHE A 250 5.26 -8.33 -4.60
CA PHE A 250 4.26 -7.80 -3.68
C PHE A 250 2.84 -7.90 -4.23
N ASP A 251 1.89 -7.85 -3.31
CA ASP A 251 0.47 -7.71 -3.59
C ASP A 251 -0.03 -6.30 -3.23
N ILE A 252 -1.14 -5.91 -3.84
CA ILE A 252 -1.92 -4.73 -3.51
C ILE A 252 -3.34 -5.19 -3.17
N SER A 253 -3.98 -4.63 -2.13
CA SER A 253 -5.40 -4.86 -1.81
C SER A 253 -6.09 -3.59 -1.33
N LEU A 254 -7.41 -3.47 -1.55
CA LEU A 254 -8.24 -2.42 -0.93
C LEU A 254 -8.79 -2.83 0.44
N GLU A 255 -8.62 -4.11 0.83
CA GLU A 255 -9.03 -4.58 2.15
C GLU A 255 -7.89 -4.45 3.15
N ASP A 256 -8.26 -4.02 4.36
CA ASP A 256 -7.39 -4.16 5.53
C ASP A 256 -7.15 -5.62 5.87
N LEU A 257 -6.07 -5.85 6.60
CA LEU A 257 -5.73 -7.20 7.02
C LEU A 257 -6.86 -7.77 7.91
N PRO A 258 -7.35 -8.98 7.59
CA PRO A 258 -8.32 -9.64 8.45
C PRO A 258 -7.68 -10.05 9.77
N TRP A 259 -8.52 -10.32 10.77
CA TRP A 259 -8.10 -11.01 11.98
C TRP A 259 -8.21 -12.52 11.81
N ASP A 260 -7.19 -13.29 12.19
CA ASP A 260 -7.28 -14.76 12.23
C ASP A 260 -7.99 -15.19 13.51
N SER A 261 -9.29 -15.49 13.43
CA SER A 261 -10.10 -15.94 14.57
C SER A 261 -9.73 -17.33 15.07
N SER A 262 -8.93 -18.11 14.33
CA SER A 262 -8.45 -19.42 14.78
C SER A 262 -7.29 -19.33 15.77
N ARG A 263 -6.62 -18.18 15.85
CA ARG A 263 -5.57 -17.90 16.83
C ARG A 263 -6.21 -17.27 18.06
N SER A 264 -5.97 -17.88 19.23
CA SER A 264 -6.34 -17.29 20.52
C SER A 264 -5.75 -15.89 20.62
N GLN A 265 -6.55 -14.91 21.08
CA GLN A 265 -6.02 -13.58 21.35
C GLN A 265 -4.85 -13.70 22.34
N PRO A 266 -3.66 -13.16 22.05
CA PRO A 266 -2.73 -12.82 23.10
C PRO A 266 -3.49 -11.87 24.03
N GLY A 267 -3.62 -12.23 25.31
CA GLY A 267 -4.49 -11.53 26.26
C GLY A 267 -4.29 -10.02 26.20
N ASP A 268 -5.40 -9.29 26.05
CA ASP A 268 -5.60 -7.85 26.17
C ASP A 268 -4.37 -6.96 25.98
N PHE A 269 -4.22 -6.41 24.78
CA PHE A 269 -3.46 -5.18 24.56
C PHE A 269 -4.23 -4.01 25.20
N MET A 270 -3.84 -3.62 26.42
CA MET A 270 -4.11 -2.29 26.99
C MET A 270 -3.00 -1.33 26.59
#